data_AF-A0A922CQT2-F1
#
_entry.id   AF-A0A922CQT2-F1
#
_cell.length_a   1.000
_cell.length_b   1.000
_cell.length_c   1.000
_cell.angle_alpha   90.00
_cell.angle_beta   90.00
_cell.angle_gamma   90.00
#
_symmetry.space_group_name_H-M   'P 1'
#
loop_
_entity.id
_entity.type
_entity.pdbx_description
1 polymer ?
#
loop_
_entity_poly.entity_id
_entity_poly.type
_entity_poly.pdbx_seq_one_letter_code
_entity_poly.pdbx_strand_id
1 'polypeptide(L)'
;MSPIRYHGNAVVDFDSPRGGISLETEKTEGGTTSKLLVTKAALTDSGNYTCVPNNAHPASVSVHVLNGEHPAAMQTSNRASSYLTSQLSCALVTYLLSSAVCR
;
A
#
# COMPACT_ATOMS: atom_id res chain seq x y z
N MET A 1 23.93 16.99 10.85
CA MET A 1 24.39 15.59 10.83
C MET A 1 23.23 14.74 10.37
N SER A 2 23.32 14.13 9.19
CA SER A 2 22.26 13.27 8.64
C SER A 2 22.24 11.91 9.35
N PRO A 3 21.07 11.27 9.52
CA PRO A 3 20.99 9.93 10.07
C PRO A 3 21.59 8.89 9.11
N ILE A 4 22.19 7.83 9.66
CA ILE A 4 22.74 6.73 8.86
C ILE A 4 21.57 5.86 8.38
N ARG A 5 21.65 5.36 7.13
CA ARG A 5 20.63 4.49 6.53
C ARG A 5 21.22 3.10 6.29
N TYR A 6 20.42 2.07 6.56
CA TYR A 6 20.76 0.68 6.32
C TYR A 6 19.68 0.00 5.48
N HIS A 7 20.09 -0.91 4.60
CA HIS A 7 19.23 -1.87 3.90
C HIS A 7 19.69 -3.28 4.29
N GLY A 8 18.88 -3.96 5.10
CA GLY A 8 19.33 -5.15 5.83
C GLY A 8 20.52 -4.82 6.73
N ASN A 9 21.68 -5.41 6.44
CA ASN A 9 22.92 -5.21 7.21
C ASN A 9 23.92 -4.26 6.50
N ALA A 10 23.59 -3.76 5.32
CA ALA A 10 24.48 -2.89 4.53
C ALA A 10 24.12 -1.42 4.73
N VAL A 11 25.14 -0.57 4.85
CA VAL A 11 24.96 0.90 4.86
C VAL A 11 24.57 1.35 3.44
N VAL A 12 23.60 2.25 3.34
CA VAL A 12 23.18 2.88 2.09
C VAL A 12 23.52 4.35 2.13
N ASP A 13 24.38 4.78 1.21
CA ASP A 13 24.87 6.15 1.08
C ASP A 13 24.87 6.59 -0.40
N PHE A 14 25.42 7.79 -0.65
CA PHE A 14 25.53 8.36 -2.00
C PHE A 14 26.53 7.61 -2.90
N ASP A 15 27.53 6.96 -2.31
CA ASP A 15 28.58 6.23 -3.01
C ASP A 15 28.22 4.75 -3.22
N SER A 16 26.96 4.40 -2.96
CA SER A 16 26.46 3.04 -3.11
C SER A 16 26.77 2.51 -4.51
N PRO A 17 27.40 1.32 -4.64
CA PRO A 17 27.76 0.74 -5.93
C PRO A 17 26.54 0.40 -6.80
N ARG A 18 25.34 0.40 -6.21
CA ARG A 18 24.06 0.25 -6.92
C ARG A 18 23.80 1.43 -7.87
N GLY A 19 24.29 2.63 -7.53
CA GLY A 19 23.98 3.87 -8.25
C GLY A 19 22.50 4.28 -8.13
N GLY A 20 22.16 5.52 -8.48
CA GLY A 20 20.77 5.99 -8.44
C GLY A 20 20.16 6.10 -7.03
N ILE A 21 21.01 6.15 -6.01
CA ILE A 21 20.66 6.49 -4.62
C ILE A 21 20.88 7.98 -4.41
N SER A 22 19.93 8.65 -3.77
CA SER A 22 20.10 10.02 -3.27
C SER A 22 19.58 10.11 -1.84
N LEU A 23 20.31 10.84 -1.00
CA LEU A 23 19.90 11.10 0.38
C LEU A 23 19.74 12.61 0.58
N GLU A 24 18.52 13.04 0.84
CA GLU A 24 18.23 14.43 1.15
C GLU A 24 18.03 14.57 2.64
N THR A 25 18.54 15.65 3.23
CA THR A 25 18.30 15.96 4.64
C THR A 25 17.83 17.38 4.76
N GLU A 26 16.68 17.55 5.36
CA GLU A 26 16.04 18.82 5.62
C GLU A 26 15.99 19.03 7.14
N LYS A 27 16.47 20.18 7.61
CA LYS A 27 16.42 20.56 9.01
C LYS A 27 15.51 21.77 9.15
N THR A 28 14.43 21.60 9.92
CA THR A 28 13.47 22.66 10.26
C THR A 28 13.45 22.88 11.77
N GLU A 29 12.72 23.89 12.24
CA GLU A 29 12.53 24.11 13.69
C GLU A 29 11.78 22.94 14.36
N GLY A 30 10.92 22.25 13.60
CA GLY A 30 10.15 21.09 14.08
C GLY A 30 10.92 19.76 14.08
N GLY A 31 12.14 19.71 13.54
CA GLY A 31 12.95 18.50 13.52
C GLY A 31 13.85 18.35 12.31
N THR A 32 14.44 17.16 12.15
CA THR A 32 15.26 16.82 10.99
C THR A 32 14.62 15.66 10.23
N THR A 33 14.35 15.88 8.95
CA THR A 33 13.78 14.88 8.04
C THR A 33 14.87 14.42 7.08
N SER A 34 15.07 13.12 6.97
CA SER A 34 16.00 12.53 5.99
C SER A 34 15.24 11.63 5.03
N LYS A 35 15.39 11.90 3.72
CA LYS A 35 14.71 11.20 2.64
C LYS A 35 15.73 10.41 1.85
N LEU A 36 15.53 9.10 1.77
CA LEU A 36 16.29 8.22 0.89
C LEU A 36 15.47 8.00 -0.38
N LEU A 37 16.04 8.36 -1.52
CA LEU A 37 15.47 8.17 -2.84
C LEU A 37 16.23 7.07 -3.58
N VAL A 38 15.49 6.08 -4.08
CA VAL A 38 16.01 4.97 -4.89
C VAL A 38 15.38 5.05 -6.27
N THR A 39 16.16 5.39 -7.28
CA THR A 39 15.67 5.52 -8.67
C THR A 39 15.78 4.20 -9.42
N LYS A 40 14.86 3.94 -10.37
CA LYS A 40 14.80 2.68 -11.13
C LYS A 40 14.81 1.46 -10.20
N ALA A 41 13.83 1.37 -9.30
CA ALA A 41 13.77 0.32 -8.30
C ALA A 41 13.72 -1.08 -8.95
N ALA A 42 14.53 -2.00 -8.43
CA ALA A 42 14.60 -3.40 -8.82
C ALA A 42 14.11 -4.29 -7.67
N LEU A 43 13.76 -5.55 -7.96
CA LEU A 43 13.33 -6.51 -6.94
C LEU A 43 14.35 -6.65 -5.79
N THR A 44 15.64 -6.53 -6.09
CA THR A 44 16.75 -6.56 -5.12
C THR A 44 16.76 -5.40 -4.15
N ASP A 45 16.07 -4.29 -4.46
CA ASP A 45 15.92 -3.15 -3.54
C ASP A 45 14.86 -3.42 -2.46
N SER A 46 14.09 -4.52 -2.57
CA SER A 46 13.16 -4.95 -1.52
C SER A 46 13.92 -5.30 -0.25
N GLY A 47 13.35 -5.00 0.91
CA GLY A 47 13.94 -5.35 2.19
C GLY A 47 13.62 -4.35 3.29
N ASN A 48 14.26 -4.54 4.43
CA ASN A 48 14.11 -3.67 5.58
C ASN A 48 15.08 -2.49 5.48
N TYR A 49 14.53 -1.28 5.47
CA TYR A 49 15.27 -0.04 5.54
C TYR A 49 15.22 0.50 6.96
N THR A 50 16.39 0.67 7.58
CA THR A 50 16.51 1.21 8.94
C THR A 50 17.19 2.56 8.92
N CYS A 51 16.62 3.55 9.59
CA CYS A 51 17.28 4.82 9.88
C CYS A 51 17.81 4.83 11.30
N VAL A 52 19.05 5.27 11.46
CA VAL A 52 19.73 5.39 12.75
C VAL A 52 20.11 6.86 12.95
N PRO A 53 19.30 7.64 13.67
CA PRO A 53 19.62 9.01 14.05
C PRO A 53 20.63 9.05 15.21
N ASN A 54 21.44 10.11 15.29
CA ASN A 54 22.50 10.21 16.30
C ASN A 54 21.97 10.34 17.74
N ASN A 55 20.79 10.93 17.93
CA ASN A 55 20.22 11.26 19.26
C ASN A 55 18.81 10.69 19.47
N ALA A 56 18.45 9.60 18.78
CA ALA A 56 17.14 8.96 18.95
C ALA A 56 17.21 7.47 18.63
N HIS A 57 16.13 6.75 18.93
CA HIS A 57 16.03 5.33 18.64
C HIS A 57 15.98 5.07 17.12
N PRO A 58 16.59 3.97 16.64
CA PRO A 58 16.44 3.54 15.26
C PRO A 58 14.97 3.26 14.91
N ALA A 59 14.61 3.51 13.66
CA ALA A 59 13.31 3.14 13.12
C ALA A 59 13.45 2.41 11.79
N SER A 60 12.60 1.41 11.56
CA SER A 60 12.70 0.49 10.43
C SER A 60 11.39 0.42 9.65
N VAL A 61 11.49 0.25 8.34
CA VAL A 61 10.37 0.06 7.42
C VAL A 61 10.66 -1.06 6.43
N SER A 62 9.67 -1.91 6.14
CA SER A 62 9.81 -2.94 5.11
C SER A 62 9.31 -2.43 3.77
N VAL A 63 10.15 -2.52 2.73
CA VAL A 63 9.84 -2.12 1.36
C VAL A 63 9.76 -3.36 0.48
N HIS A 64 8.70 -3.44 -0.32
CA HIS A 64 8.51 -4.53 -1.28
C HIS A 64 8.33 -3.96 -2.67
N VAL A 65 9.23 -4.32 -3.59
CA VAL A 65 9.19 -3.93 -4.99
C VAL A 65 8.51 -5.04 -5.78
N LEU A 66 7.54 -4.67 -6.63
CA LEU A 66 6.77 -5.61 -7.44
C LEU A 66 7.13 -5.45 -8.92
N ASN A 67 7.23 -6.59 -9.64
CA ASN A 67 7.24 -6.58 -11.10
C ASN A 67 5.81 -6.40 -11.60
N GLY A 68 5.55 -5.28 -12.28
CA GLY A 68 4.21 -4.90 -12.72
C GLY A 68 3.72 -5.68 -13.93
N GLU A 69 3.36 -6.96 -13.78
CA GLU A 69 2.76 -7.76 -14.88
C GLU A 69 1.54 -8.61 -14.49
N HIS A 70 1.00 -8.50 -13.28
CA HIS A 70 -0.24 -9.20 -12.93
C HIS A 70 -1.34 -8.20 -12.56
N PRO A 71 -2.13 -7.69 -13.53
CA PRO A 71 -3.41 -7.10 -13.17
C PRO A 71 -4.19 -8.16 -12.41
N ALA A 72 -4.51 -7.88 -11.14
CA ALA A 72 -5.36 -8.76 -10.35
C ALA A 72 -6.63 -9.06 -11.17
N ALA A 73 -7.05 -10.32 -11.21
CA ALA A 73 -8.28 -10.71 -11.87
C ALA A 73 -9.44 -9.94 -11.22
N MET A 74 -9.88 -8.85 -11.86
CA MET A 74 -11.08 -8.12 -11.47
C MET A 74 -12.26 -9.08 -11.69
N GLN A 75 -12.70 -9.75 -10.63
CA GLN A 75 -13.92 -10.55 -10.67
C GLN A 75 -15.11 -9.61 -10.85
N THR A 76 -15.48 -9.35 -12.10
CA THR A 76 -16.77 -8.72 -12.41
C THR A 76 -17.83 -9.80 -12.19
N SER A 77 -18.59 -9.68 -11.11
CA SER A 77 -19.78 -10.50 -10.90
C SER A 77 -20.82 -10.07 -11.93
N ASN A 78 -21.03 -10.89 -12.97
CA ASN A 78 -22.12 -10.70 -13.92
C ASN A 78 -23.48 -10.96 -13.23
N ARG A 79 -24.05 -9.91 -12.61
CA ARG A 79 -25.31 -9.98 -11.84
C ARG A 79 -26.59 -10.00 -12.69
N ALA A 80 -26.56 -10.44 -13.94
CA ALA A 80 -27.74 -10.36 -14.80
C ALA A 80 -28.88 -11.33 -14.38
N SER A 81 -28.57 -12.45 -13.72
CA SER A 81 -29.57 -13.51 -13.46
C SER A 81 -30.36 -13.36 -12.15
N SER A 82 -29.90 -12.55 -11.20
CA SER A 82 -30.50 -12.44 -9.85
C SER A 82 -31.65 -11.44 -9.74
N TYR A 83 -31.87 -10.58 -10.74
CA TYR A 83 -32.91 -9.57 -10.69
C TYR A 83 -34.31 -10.15 -10.94
N LEU A 84 -34.46 -11.11 -11.86
CA LEU A 84 -35.77 -11.68 -12.19
C LEU A 84 -36.38 -12.46 -11.02
N THR A 85 -35.59 -13.28 -10.33
CA THR A 85 -36.06 -14.05 -9.17
C THR A 85 -36.40 -13.16 -7.98
N SER A 86 -35.59 -12.13 -7.72
CA SER A 86 -35.85 -11.16 -6.64
C SER A 86 -37.09 -10.30 -6.89
N GLN A 87 -37.40 -9.94 -8.14
CA GLN A 87 -38.58 -9.14 -8.49
C GLN A 87 -39.87 -9.94 -8.27
N LEU A 88 -39.89 -11.21 -8.70
CA LEU A 88 -41.03 -12.12 -8.50
C LEU A 88 -41.30 -12.41 -7.01
N SER A 89 -40.25 -12.62 -6.21
CA SER A 89 -40.41 -12.83 -4.78
C SER A 89 -40.95 -11.61 -4.05
N CYS A 90 -40.52 -10.40 -4.44
CA CYS A 90 -40.98 -9.16 -3.80
C CYS A 90 -42.47 -8.89 -4.08
N ALA A 91 -42.91 -9.07 -5.33
CA ALA A 91 -44.31 -8.87 -5.72
C ALA A 91 -45.28 -9.84 -5.02
N LEU A 92 -44.87 -11.10 -4.81
CA LEU A 92 -45.66 -12.07 -4.04
C LEU A 92 -45.78 -11.68 -2.56
N VAL A 93 -44.68 -11.23 -1.94
CA VAL A 93 -44.68 -10.80 -0.53
C VAL A 93 -45.57 -9.58 -0.32
N THR A 94 -45.52 -8.58 -1.21
CA THR A 94 -46.39 -7.39 -1.09
C THR A 94 -47.87 -7.73 -1.28
N TYR A 95 -48.21 -8.64 -2.20
CA TYR A 95 -49.59 -9.10 -2.38
C TYR A 95 -50.14 -9.86 -1.17
N LEU A 96 -49.33 -10.74 -0.57
CA LEU A 96 -49.73 -11.46 0.64
C LEU A 96 -49.93 -10.51 1.82
N LEU A 97 -49.05 -9.52 1.99
CA LEU A 97 -49.17 -8.53 3.07
C LEU A 97 -50.40 -7.63 2.88
N SER A 98 -50.72 -7.18 1.66
CA SER A 98 -51.92 -6.38 1.42
C SER A 98 -53.21 -7.17 1.67
N SER A 99 -53.25 -8.45 1.28
CA SER A 99 -54.39 -9.33 1.55
C SER A 99 -54.58 -9.64 3.05
N ALA A 100 -53.49 -9.68 3.82
CA ALA A 100 -53.54 -9.90 5.28
C ALA A 100 -53.95 -8.65 6.06
N VAL A 101 -53.68 -7.45 5.53
CA VAL A 101 -54.03 -6.16 6.17
C VAL A 101 -55.47 -5.73 5.84
N CYS A 102 -56.02 -6.12 4.68
CA CYS A 102 -57.39 -5.78 4.28
C CYS A 102 -58.45 -6.77 4.78
N ARG A 103 -58.28 -7.37 5.96
CA ARG A 103 -59.22 -8.31 6.57
C ARG A 103 -59.62 -7.89 7.98
#